data_AF-A0A940JT64-F1
#
_entry.id   AF-A0A940JT64-F1
#
_cell.length_a   1.000
_cell.length_b   1.000
_cell.length_c   1.000
_cell.angle_alpha   90.00
_cell.angle_beta   90.00
_cell.angle_gamma   90.00
#
_symmetry.space_group_name_H-M   'P 1'
#
loop_
_entity.id
_entity.type
_entity.pdbx_description
1 polymer ?
#
loop_
_entity_poly.entity_id
_entity_poly.type
_entity_poly.pdbx_seq_one_letter_code
_entity_poly.pdbx_strand_id
1 'polypeptide(L)'
;MIRLLVKHGAALEEVAEDSNPVLDAVKFSRFLGAEELLKARCSPDYRDSKGNTALHVMLKKGTPAQFFEMFVTAGARGDIPNRDGRTAIDILRRKRDPVWHSIAERLKRA
;
A
#
# COMPACT_ATOMS: atom_id res chain seq x y z
N MET A 1 -10.44 0.05 -15.74
CA MET A 1 -11.87 0.08 -15.38
C MET A 1 -12.11 -0.30 -13.90
N ILE A 2 -11.86 0.61 -12.95
CA ILE A 2 -12.42 0.52 -11.59
C ILE A 2 -13.42 1.67 -11.46
N ARG A 3 -14.71 1.36 -11.58
CA ARG A 3 -15.77 2.30 -11.18
C ARG A 3 -15.82 2.34 -9.66
N LEU A 4 -15.01 3.20 -9.05
CA LEU A 4 -15.18 3.50 -7.63
C LEU A 4 -16.37 4.46 -7.48
N LEU A 5 -17.56 3.88 -7.34
CA LEU A 5 -18.78 4.59 -6.95
C LEU A 5 -18.61 5.10 -5.52
N VAL A 6 -18.07 6.31 -5.40
CA VAL A 6 -18.00 7.07 -4.15
C VAL A 6 -19.43 7.45 -3.76
N LYS A 7 -20.02 6.69 -2.82
CA LYS A 7 -21.35 6.96 -2.24
C LYS A 7 -21.38 8.20 -1.31
N HIS A 8 -20.28 8.94 -1.19
CA HIS A 8 -20.22 10.14 -0.36
C HIS A 8 -19.43 11.25 -1.04
N GLY A 9 -20.12 12.09 -1.84
CA GLY A 9 -19.94 13.54 -1.99
C GLY A 9 -18.54 14.17 -2.10
N ALA A 10 -17.47 13.40 -2.21
CA ALA A 10 -16.13 13.91 -2.44
C ALA A 10 -16.03 14.19 -3.94
N ALA A 11 -15.67 15.42 -4.28
CA ALA A 11 -15.47 15.88 -5.65
C ALA A 11 -14.73 14.80 -6.45
N LEU A 12 -15.39 14.32 -7.50
CA LEU A 12 -14.81 13.43 -8.51
C LEU A 12 -13.70 14.20 -9.20
N GLU A 13 -12.48 14.15 -8.65
CA GLU A 13 -11.31 14.31 -9.49
C GLU A 13 -11.26 13.07 -10.39
N GLU A 14 -11.26 13.33 -11.70
CA GLU A 14 -11.12 12.37 -12.78
C GLU A 14 -9.96 11.42 -12.45
N VAL A 15 -10.29 10.25 -11.90
CA VAL A 15 -9.29 9.23 -11.61
C VAL A 15 -8.85 8.70 -12.97
N ALA A 16 -7.66 9.11 -13.39
CA ALA A 16 -7.03 8.68 -14.64
C ALA A 16 -7.19 7.16 -14.81
N GLU A 17 -7.36 6.68 -16.03
CA GLU A 17 -7.64 5.26 -16.33
C GLU A 17 -6.61 4.27 -15.73
N ASP A 18 -5.41 4.77 -15.42
CA ASP A 18 -4.26 4.07 -14.82
C ASP A 18 -4.01 4.41 -13.33
N SER A 19 -4.88 5.18 -12.70
CA SER A 19 -4.76 5.57 -11.30
C SER A 19 -5.12 4.40 -10.38
N ASN A 20 -4.35 4.24 -9.30
CA ASN A 20 -4.70 3.30 -8.24
C ASN A 20 -5.04 4.11 -6.97
N PRO A 21 -6.32 4.16 -6.59
CA PRO A 21 -6.77 4.98 -5.47
C PRO A 21 -6.04 4.68 -4.16
N VAL A 22 -5.71 3.41 -3.87
CA VAL A 22 -5.01 3.01 -2.64
C VAL A 22 -3.57 3.54 -2.65
N LEU A 23 -2.87 3.35 -3.77
CA LEU A 23 -1.50 3.80 -3.94
C LEU A 23 -1.42 5.33 -3.91
N ASP A 24 -2.38 6.02 -4.53
CA ASP A 24 -2.43 7.48 -4.54
C ASP A 24 -2.73 8.03 -3.14
N ALA A 25 -3.69 7.43 -2.42
CA ALA A 25 -3.93 7.77 -1.01
C ALA A 25 -2.65 7.63 -0.17
N VAL A 26 -1.85 6.57 -0.37
CA VAL A 26 -0.56 6.38 0.32
C VAL A 26 0.49 7.42 -0.10
N LYS A 27 0.61 7.74 -1.39
CA LYS A 27 1.52 8.79 -1.88
C LYS A 27 1.22 10.14 -1.20
N PHE A 28 -0.06 10.44 -1.00
CA PHE A 28 -0.52 11.66 -0.33
C PHE A 28 -0.68 11.53 1.20
N SER A 29 -0.21 10.44 1.82
CA SER A 29 -0.36 10.16 3.27
C SER A 29 -1.81 10.14 3.78
N ARG A 30 -2.80 9.92 2.92
CA ARG A 30 -4.24 9.89 3.25
C ARG A 30 -4.62 8.49 3.77
N PHE A 31 -4.04 8.07 4.89
CA PHE A 31 -4.19 6.70 5.39
C PHE A 31 -5.63 6.34 5.75
N LEU A 32 -6.42 7.25 6.31
CA LEU A 32 -7.86 7.00 6.52
C LEU A 32 -8.59 6.72 5.20
N GLY A 33 -8.27 7.47 4.14
CA GLY A 33 -8.81 7.20 2.80
C GLY A 33 -8.33 5.86 2.24
N ALA A 34 -7.06 5.53 2.45
CA ALA A 34 -6.53 4.22 2.07
C ALA A 34 -7.26 3.07 2.78
N GLU A 35 -7.61 3.24 4.07
CA GLU A 35 -8.37 2.24 4.82
C GLU A 35 -9.73 1.94 4.19
N GLU A 36 -10.49 2.98 3.88
CA GLU A 36 -11.82 2.86 3.28
C GLU A 36 -11.75 2.19 1.90
N LEU A 37 -10.70 2.50 1.13
CA LEU A 37 -10.45 1.87 -0.17
C LEU A 37 -10.11 0.38 -0.03
N LEU A 38 -9.29 0.01 0.97
CA LEU A 38 -8.97 -1.39 1.26
C LEU A 38 -10.22 -2.17 1.71
N LYS A 39 -11.07 -1.57 2.56
CA LYS A 39 -12.37 -2.13 2.95
C LYS A 39 -13.29 -2.34 1.74
N ALA A 40 -13.24 -1.44 0.76
CA ALA A 40 -13.92 -1.55 -0.52
C ALA A 40 -13.28 -2.56 -1.49
N ARG A 41 -12.37 -3.43 -1.03
CA ARG A 41 -11.68 -4.47 -1.81
C ARG A 41 -10.78 -3.92 -2.93
N CYS A 42 -10.34 -2.67 -2.83
CA CYS A 42 -9.32 -2.16 -3.74
C CYS A 42 -7.98 -2.87 -3.47
N SER A 43 -7.30 -3.30 -4.53
CA SER A 43 -6.03 -4.01 -4.39
C SER A 43 -4.89 -3.09 -3.91
N PRO A 44 -4.15 -3.47 -2.84
CA PRO A 44 -2.95 -2.76 -2.38
C PRO A 44 -1.70 -3.05 -3.23
N ASP A 45 -1.77 -4.02 -4.15
CA ASP A 45 -0.62 -4.63 -4.81
C ASP A 45 -0.29 -4.03 -6.18
N TYR A 46 -1.05 -3.01 -6.58
CA TYR A 46 -0.77 -2.28 -7.80
C TYR A 46 0.59 -1.62 -7.75
N ARG A 47 1.26 -1.62 -8.90
CA ARG A 47 2.62 -1.13 -9.07
C ARG A 47 2.60 0.16 -9.85
N ASP A 48 3.25 1.20 -9.33
CA ASP A 48 3.47 2.42 -10.11
C ASP A 48 4.46 2.20 -11.27
N SER A 49 4.73 3.25 -12.03
CA SER A 49 5.73 3.26 -13.10
C SER A 49 7.15 2.94 -12.63
N LYS A 50 7.44 2.88 -11.33
CA LYS A 50 8.71 2.46 -10.73
C LYS A 50 8.64 1.02 -10.18
N GLY A 51 7.54 0.32 -10.40
CA GLY A 51 7.29 -1.01 -9.87
C GLY A 51 6.91 -1.03 -8.39
N ASN A 52 6.75 0.12 -7.73
CA ASN A 52 6.48 0.20 -6.31
C ASN A 52 5.01 -0.07 -6.01
N THR A 53 4.76 -0.96 -5.06
CA THR A 53 3.45 -1.12 -4.40
C THR A 53 3.24 -0.10 -3.30
N ALA A 54 2.03 -0.07 -2.71
CA ALA A 54 1.73 0.78 -1.56
C ALA A 54 2.74 0.59 -0.42
N LEU A 55 3.12 -0.66 -0.12
CA LEU A 55 4.09 -0.99 0.93
C LEU A 55 5.48 -0.37 0.66
N HIS A 56 5.94 -0.36 -0.60
CA HIS A 56 7.21 0.28 -0.96
C HIS A 56 7.17 1.79 -0.71
N VAL A 57 6.07 2.43 -1.11
CA VAL A 57 5.90 3.88 -0.92
C VAL A 57 5.85 4.23 0.56
N MET A 58 5.17 3.45 1.38
CA MET A 58 5.14 3.62 2.84
C MET A 58 6.54 3.52 3.47
N LEU A 59 7.32 2.52 3.05
CA LEU A 59 8.69 2.32 3.54
C LEU A 59 9.61 3.49 3.17
N LYS A 60 9.48 4.00 1.94
CA LYS A 60 10.23 5.17 1.46
C LYS A 60 9.89 6.43 2.24
N LYS A 61 8.62 6.61 2.63
CA LYS A 61 8.14 7.78 3.37
C LYS A 61 8.39 7.70 4.88
N GLY A 62 8.90 6.58 5.38
CA GLY A 62 9.08 6.38 6.83
C GLY A 62 7.74 6.29 7.57
N THR A 63 6.70 5.79 6.91
CA THR A 63 5.36 5.65 7.49
C THR A 63 5.41 4.81 8.78
N PRO A 64 4.72 5.21 9.86
CA PRO A 64 4.66 4.44 11.10
C PRO A 64 4.10 3.02 10.91
N ALA A 65 4.60 2.08 11.71
CA ALA A 65 4.23 0.66 11.68
C ALA A 65 2.72 0.42 11.82
N GLN A 66 2.00 1.25 12.59
CA GLN A 66 0.55 1.13 12.77
C GLN A 66 -0.24 1.19 11.45
N PHE A 67 0.25 1.92 10.44
CA PHE A 67 -0.39 1.99 9.14
C PHE A 67 -0.02 0.80 8.26
N PHE A 68 1.00 0.01 8.57
CA PHE A 68 1.26 -1.23 7.84
C PHE A 68 0.22 -2.31 8.18
N GLU A 69 -0.29 -2.29 9.41
CA GLU A 69 -1.27 -3.26 9.90
C GLU A 69 -2.55 -3.31 9.07
N MET A 70 -3.05 -2.16 8.63
CA MET A 70 -4.24 -2.09 7.77
C MET A 70 -3.99 -2.75 6.41
N PHE A 71 -2.78 -2.63 5.85
CA PHE A 71 -2.41 -3.25 4.56
C PHE A 71 -2.18 -4.74 4.71
N VAL A 72 -1.50 -5.17 5.79
CA VAL A 72 -1.32 -6.58 6.12
C VAL A 72 -2.69 -7.27 6.27
N THR A 73 -3.61 -6.64 7.01
CA THR A 73 -4.97 -7.17 7.23
C THR A 73 -5.79 -7.22 5.93
N ALA A 74 -5.53 -6.29 5.02
CA ALA A 74 -6.16 -6.26 3.70
C ALA A 74 -5.55 -7.25 2.69
N GLY A 75 -4.59 -8.08 3.10
CA GLY A 75 -3.95 -9.08 2.25
C GLY A 75 -2.88 -8.52 1.31
N ALA A 76 -2.23 -7.41 1.68
CA ALA A 76 -1.16 -6.84 0.88
C ALA A 76 0.03 -7.79 0.76
N ARG A 77 0.56 -7.90 -0.46
CA ARG A 77 1.69 -8.76 -0.77
C ARG A 77 3.01 -8.05 -0.54
N GLY A 78 3.79 -8.61 0.38
CA GLY A 78 5.13 -8.13 0.68
C GLY A 78 6.24 -8.64 -0.25
N ASP A 79 5.91 -9.58 -1.13
CA ASP A 79 6.84 -10.34 -1.99
C ASP A 79 6.96 -9.80 -3.42
N ILE A 80 6.20 -8.77 -3.78
CA ILE A 80 6.24 -8.17 -5.12
C ILE A 80 7.51 -7.31 -5.25
N PRO A 81 8.38 -7.55 -6.24
CA PRO A 81 9.58 -6.73 -6.42
C PRO A 81 9.30 -5.42 -7.16
N ASN A 82 9.94 -4.34 -6.71
CA ASN A 82 10.01 -3.09 -7.46
C ASN A 82 11.02 -3.18 -8.64
N ARG A 83 11.23 -2.09 -9.39
CA ARG A 83 12.21 -2.07 -10.50
C ARG A 83 13.67 -2.25 -10.05
N ASP A 84 13.98 -2.01 -8.79
CA ASP A 84 15.31 -2.26 -8.22
C ASP A 84 15.47 -3.74 -7.78
N GLY A 85 14.48 -4.60 -8.04
CA GLY A 85 14.47 -6.00 -7.62
C GLY A 85 14.29 -6.20 -6.12
N ARG A 86 13.88 -5.16 -5.37
CA ARG A 86 13.67 -5.24 -3.92
C ARG A 86 12.20 -5.44 -3.61
N THR A 87 11.90 -6.37 -2.71
CA THR A 87 10.55 -6.55 -2.17
C THR A 87 10.34 -5.71 -0.90
N ALA A 88 9.09 -5.47 -0.51
CA ALA A 88 8.79 -4.79 0.75
C ALA A 88 9.34 -5.58 1.96
N ILE A 89 9.25 -6.92 1.92
CA ILE A 89 9.83 -7.81 2.93
C ILE A 89 11.35 -7.63 3.05
N ASP A 90 12.08 -7.52 1.92
CA ASP A 90 13.53 -7.32 1.92
C ASP A 90 13.95 -5.99 2.55
N ILE A 91 13.12 -4.96 2.40
CA ILE A 91 13.38 -3.64 2.98
C ILE A 91 13.07 -3.65 4.48
N LEU A 92 11.96 -4.28 4.88
CA LEU A 92 11.55 -4.41 6.28
C LEU A 92 12.59 -5.13 7.14
N ARG A 93 13.11 -6.25 6.65
CA ARG A 93 14.13 -7.07 7.35
C ARG A 93 15.47 -6.37 7.58
N ARG A 94 15.73 -5.26 6.89
CA ARG A 94 16.93 -4.45 7.08
C ARG A 94 16.76 -3.33 8.11
N LYS A 95 15.53 -3.09 8.59
CA LYS A 95 15.25 -2.06 9.60
C LYS A 95 15.74 -2.55 10.97
N ARG A 96 16.23 -1.63 11.80
CA ARG A 96 16.75 -1.97 13.15
C ARG A 96 15.65 -2.32 14.14
N ASP A 97 14.48 -1.69 14.02
CA ASP A 97 13.38 -1.90 14.97
C ASP A 97 12.73 -3.29 14.78
N PRO A 98 12.63 -4.11 15.84
CA PRO A 98 12.02 -5.44 15.80
C PRO A 98 10.59 -5.47 15.25
N VAL A 99 9.82 -4.38 15.38
CA VAL A 99 8.44 -4.32 14.86
C VAL A 99 8.38 -4.63 13.37
N TRP A 100 9.37 -4.20 12.59
CA TRP A 100 9.42 -4.42 11.15
C TRP A 100 9.70 -5.87 10.77
N HIS A 101 10.40 -6.61 11.63
CA HIS A 101 10.62 -8.04 11.44
C HIS A 101 9.33 -8.83 11.64
N SER A 102 8.55 -8.47 12.66
CA SER A 102 7.22 -9.04 12.90
C SER A 102 6.27 -8.80 11.71
N ILE A 103 6.24 -7.57 11.21
CA ILE A 103 5.45 -7.21 10.01
C ILE A 103 5.92 -8.01 8.79
N ALA A 104 7.23 -8.14 8.57
CA ALA A 104 7.78 -8.91 7.46
C ALA A 104 7.38 -10.39 7.51
N GLU A 105 7.41 -11.02 8.69
CA GLU A 105 7.00 -12.41 8.85
C GLU A 105 5.50 -12.63 8.63
N ARG A 106 4.67 -11.63 8.93
CA ARG A 106 3.24 -11.69 8.64
C ARG A 106 2.93 -11.53 7.15
N LEU A 107 3.63 -10.64 6.46
CA LEU A 107 3.50 -10.46 5.02
C LEU A 107 3.93 -11.69 4.20
N LYS A 108 4.74 -12.59 4.76
CA LYS A 108 5.09 -13.87 4.11
C LYS A 108 3.98 -14.90 4.11
N ARG A 109 3.03 -14.76 5.03
CA ARG A 109 1.93 -15.73 5.25
C ARG A 109 0.63 -15.29 4.57
N ALA A 110 0.60 -14.07 4.06
CA ALA A 110 -0.56 -13.45 3.40
C ALA A 110 -0.68 -13.89 1.94
#